data_AF-A0A2J6QFA0-F1
#
_entry.id   AF-A0A2J6QFA0-F1
#
_cell.length_a   1.000
_cell.length_b   1.000
_cell.length_c   1.000
_cell.angle_alpha   90.00
_cell.angle_beta   90.00
_cell.angle_gamma   90.00
#
_symmetry.space_group_name_H-M   'P 1'
#
loop_
_entity.id
_entity.type
_entity.pdbx_description
1 polymer ?
#
loop_
_entity_poly.entity_id
_entity_poly.type
_entity_poly.pdbx_seq_one_letter_code
_entity_poly.pdbx_strand_id
1 'polypeptide(L)'
;MDRLQAAMGPKVAAVAADKLWQFQLRKENKALLEQLQENERRRQLDASEAERKLKDSADRIIALEARLSEVERENFRDDQARKEFMKADAAFKADFKNFLEGRLSEVELLNILGGPSATASATAPSSSRVGPPGNMPSSRSATSHQLNPVTILPCPRDQGIAESNNMLNHQIQKTPRTRSKPTLARRPMTRSRNRSTDSPVETRAEVPSRTEAFKIPRIAQGTNHIKTYYDNANEVFKGLDMNDAQLEVDFVSAFISGITDPKISNRLVSELQRAHPSRTKKDGRIEVLCDWDDVTEGLRKAGLLSLRKEISRRKHRILGDLSDLGF
;
A
#
# COMPACT_ATOMS: atom_id res chain seq x y z
N MET A 1 40.10 -21.70 73.09
CA MET A 1 40.30 -21.88 71.63
C MET A 1 39.27 -21.12 70.80
N ASP A 2 38.05 -20.85 71.30
CA ASP A 2 36.95 -20.28 70.49
C ASP A 2 37.11 -18.79 70.09
N ARG A 3 37.90 -18.00 70.83
CA ARG A 3 38.06 -16.56 70.54
C ARG A 3 38.90 -16.25 69.29
N LEU A 4 39.83 -17.13 68.90
CA LEU A 4 40.62 -16.96 67.67
C LEU A 4 39.80 -17.35 66.42
N GLN A 5 38.87 -18.29 66.55
CA GLN A 5 37.95 -18.66 65.47
C GLN A 5 36.96 -17.53 65.16
N ALA A 6 36.49 -16.81 66.18
CA ALA A 6 35.61 -15.65 66.01
C ALA A 6 36.31 -14.47 65.28
N ALA A 7 37.61 -14.28 65.49
CA ALA A 7 38.36 -13.19 64.87
C ALA A 7 38.74 -13.46 63.39
N MET A 8 38.85 -14.72 62.98
CA MET A 8 39.21 -15.09 61.59
C MET A 8 38.01 -15.23 60.65
N GLY A 9 36.81 -15.51 61.19
CA GLY A 9 35.57 -15.66 60.39
C GLY A 9 35.27 -14.50 59.43
N PRO A 10 35.35 -13.22 59.86
CA PRO A 10 35.05 -12.08 58.98
C PRO A 10 35.99 -11.94 57.80
N LYS A 11 37.29 -12.26 57.97
CA LYS A 11 38.28 -12.16 56.89
C LYS A 11 38.08 -13.24 55.84
N VAL A 12 37.75 -14.47 56.25
CA VAL A 12 37.45 -15.57 55.32
C VAL A 12 36.16 -15.30 54.55
N ALA A 13 35.13 -14.76 55.21
CA ALA A 13 33.88 -14.37 54.55
C ALA A 13 34.09 -13.28 53.48
N ALA A 14 34.91 -12.26 53.77
CA ALA A 14 35.22 -11.20 52.80
C ALA A 14 35.94 -11.76 51.56
N VAL A 15 36.92 -12.65 51.74
CA VAL A 15 37.64 -13.29 50.62
C VAL A 15 36.70 -14.20 49.80
N ALA A 16 35.80 -14.92 50.46
CA ALA A 16 34.81 -15.76 49.77
C ALA A 16 33.82 -14.92 48.94
N ALA A 17 33.35 -13.79 49.49
CA ALA A 17 32.47 -12.86 48.79
C ALA A 17 33.15 -12.25 47.57
N ASP A 18 34.42 -11.83 47.68
CA ASP A 18 35.20 -11.30 46.55
C ASP A 18 35.38 -12.36 45.45
N LYS A 19 35.73 -13.60 45.81
CA LYS A 19 35.85 -14.70 44.83
C LYS A 19 34.54 -14.99 44.11
N LEU A 20 33.41 -14.99 44.83
CA LEU A 20 32.09 -15.18 44.24
C LEU A 20 31.74 -14.04 43.28
N TRP A 21 32.02 -12.80 43.68
CA TRP A 21 31.82 -11.62 42.84
C TRP A 21 32.67 -11.66 41.57
N GLN A 22 33.97 -11.99 41.67
CA GLN A 22 34.84 -12.14 40.52
C GLN A 22 34.35 -13.23 39.56
N PHE A 23 33.88 -14.37 40.09
CA PHE A 23 33.31 -15.43 39.27
C PHE A 23 32.05 -14.97 38.53
N GLN A 24 31.14 -14.30 39.24
CA GLN A 24 29.93 -13.75 38.64
C GLN A 24 30.27 -12.71 37.56
N LEU A 25 31.23 -11.81 37.82
CA LEU A 25 31.67 -10.83 36.85
C LEU A 25 32.27 -11.47 35.59
N ARG A 26 33.10 -12.53 35.74
CA ARG A 26 33.63 -13.28 34.58
C ARG A 26 32.52 -13.94 33.78
N LYS A 27 31.51 -14.49 34.45
CA LYS A 27 30.35 -15.13 33.81
C LYS A 27 29.52 -14.13 33.00
N GLU A 28 29.18 -12.98 33.60
CA GLU A 28 28.44 -11.92 32.92
C GLU A 28 29.24 -11.30 31.78
N ASN A 29 30.53 -11.02 31.97
CA ASN A 29 31.40 -10.53 30.90
C ASN A 29 31.49 -11.51 29.73
N LYS A 30 31.58 -12.81 30.01
CA LYS A 30 31.56 -13.85 28.96
C LYS A 30 30.23 -13.85 28.21
N ALA A 31 29.09 -13.79 28.93
CA ALA A 31 27.77 -13.75 28.31
C ALA A 31 27.59 -12.50 27.43
N LEU A 32 28.06 -11.33 27.88
CA LEU A 32 28.03 -10.09 27.09
C LEU A 32 28.90 -10.19 25.83
N LEU A 33 30.09 -10.77 25.91
CA LEU A 33 30.95 -10.99 24.74
C LEU A 33 30.29 -11.92 23.72
N GLU A 34 29.67 -13.02 24.17
CA GLU A 34 28.92 -13.92 23.31
C GLU A 34 27.73 -13.20 22.63
N GLN A 35 27.00 -12.37 23.36
CA GLN A 35 25.91 -11.55 22.80
C GLN A 35 26.41 -10.53 21.77
N LEU A 36 27.54 -9.87 22.02
CA LEU A 36 28.14 -8.94 21.06
C LEU A 36 28.57 -9.65 19.77
N GLN A 37 29.19 -10.82 19.89
CA GLN A 37 29.59 -11.63 18.73
C GLN A 37 28.38 -12.15 17.93
N GLU A 38 27.33 -12.58 18.63
CA GLU A 38 26.05 -12.98 18.01
C GLU A 38 25.42 -11.82 17.24
N ASN A 39 25.36 -10.63 17.86
CA ASN A 39 24.80 -9.44 17.23
C ASN A 39 25.61 -9.03 16.00
N GLU A 40 26.94 -9.07 16.09
CA GLU A 40 27.82 -8.79 14.96
C GLU A 40 27.59 -9.77 13.80
N ARG A 41 27.48 -11.06 14.07
CA ARG A 41 27.17 -12.06 13.04
C ARG A 41 25.81 -11.81 12.39
N ARG A 42 24.79 -11.42 13.17
CA ARG A 42 23.48 -11.06 12.63
C ARG A 42 23.56 -9.84 11.72
N ARG A 43 24.26 -8.79 12.15
CA ARG A 43 24.48 -7.59 11.31
C ARG A 43 25.17 -7.93 10.00
N GLN A 44 26.17 -8.82 10.02
CA GLN A 44 26.87 -9.27 8.81
C GLN A 44 25.94 -10.06 7.88
N LEU A 45 25.12 -10.96 8.43
CA LEU A 45 24.11 -11.70 7.65
C LEU A 45 23.09 -10.75 7.01
N ASP A 46 22.51 -9.84 7.80
CA ASP A 46 21.54 -8.85 7.33
C ASP A 46 22.15 -7.95 6.22
N ALA A 47 23.41 -7.54 6.39
CA ALA A 47 24.13 -6.75 5.39
C ALA A 47 24.33 -7.53 4.08
N SER A 48 24.78 -8.79 4.16
CA SER A 48 24.96 -9.64 2.99
C SER A 48 23.64 -9.94 2.27
N GLU A 49 22.54 -10.11 3.01
CA GLU A 49 21.22 -10.32 2.43
C GLU A 49 20.70 -9.05 1.74
N ALA A 50 20.92 -7.88 2.34
CA ALA A 50 20.57 -6.60 1.73
C ALA A 50 21.37 -6.35 0.44
N GLU A 51 22.67 -6.64 0.44
CA GLU A 51 23.53 -6.55 -0.75
C GLU A 51 23.05 -7.49 -1.86
N ARG A 52 22.70 -8.74 -1.52
CA ARG A 52 22.13 -9.69 -2.49
C ARG A 52 20.83 -9.17 -3.10
N LYS A 53 19.91 -8.67 -2.28
CA LYS A 53 18.63 -8.10 -2.74
C LYS A 53 18.85 -6.88 -3.64
N LEU A 54 19.81 -6.02 -3.29
CA LEU A 54 20.16 -4.86 -4.10
C LEU A 54 20.68 -5.30 -5.46
N LYS A 55 21.60 -6.27 -5.50
CA LYS A 55 22.12 -6.84 -6.74
C LYS A 55 21.02 -7.46 -7.60
N ASP A 56 20.17 -8.33 -7.02
CA ASP A 56 19.06 -8.96 -7.73
C ASP A 56 18.09 -7.90 -8.32
N SER A 57 17.86 -6.80 -7.59
CA SER A 57 17.02 -5.70 -8.09
C SER A 57 17.68 -4.91 -9.22
N ALA A 58 18.99 -4.68 -9.15
CA ALA A 58 19.74 -4.01 -10.20
C ALA A 58 19.76 -4.85 -11.49
N ASP A 59 20.01 -6.15 -11.39
CA ASP A 59 19.97 -7.08 -12.53
C ASP A 59 18.58 -7.11 -13.18
N ARG A 60 17.51 -7.05 -12.37
CA ARG A 60 16.13 -6.96 -12.87
C ARG A 60 15.86 -5.65 -13.61
N ILE A 61 16.39 -4.52 -13.11
CA ILE A 61 16.26 -3.21 -13.78
C ILE A 61 16.93 -3.27 -15.15
N ILE A 62 18.18 -3.75 -15.21
CA ILE A 62 18.94 -3.89 -16.47
C ILE A 62 18.17 -4.76 -17.48
N ALA A 63 17.60 -5.89 -17.03
CA ALA A 63 16.81 -6.77 -17.90
C ALA A 63 15.54 -6.10 -18.44
N LEU A 64 14.87 -5.28 -17.63
CA LEU A 64 13.68 -4.54 -18.05
C LEU A 64 14.01 -3.39 -19.01
N GLU A 65 15.10 -2.67 -18.76
CA GLU A 65 15.59 -1.62 -19.65
C GLU A 65 15.95 -2.19 -21.03
N ALA A 66 16.65 -3.33 -21.08
CA ALA A 66 16.96 -4.01 -22.33
C ALA A 66 15.69 -4.40 -23.11
N ARG A 67 14.67 -4.91 -22.41
CA ARG A 67 13.38 -5.27 -23.03
C ARG A 67 12.62 -4.04 -23.54
N LEU A 68 12.66 -2.91 -22.82
CA LEU A 68 12.06 -1.66 -23.28
C LEU A 68 12.73 -1.18 -24.57
N SER A 69 14.06 -1.19 -24.63
CA SER A 69 14.79 -0.81 -25.85
C SER A 69 14.48 -1.74 -27.04
N GLU A 70 14.23 -3.03 -26.80
CA GLU A 70 13.81 -3.95 -27.85
C GLU A 70 12.42 -3.62 -28.41
N VAL A 71 11.45 -3.38 -27.52
CA VAL A 71 10.08 -2.98 -27.89
C VAL A 71 10.07 -1.64 -28.63
N GLU A 72 10.89 -0.67 -28.22
CA GLU A 72 11.02 0.61 -28.91
C GLU A 72 11.54 0.45 -30.35
N ARG A 73 12.54 -0.42 -30.57
CA ARG A 73 13.00 -0.74 -31.93
C ARG A 73 11.96 -1.49 -32.75
N GLU A 74 11.14 -2.35 -32.13
CA GLU A 74 10.06 -3.05 -32.81
C GLU A 74 8.98 -2.06 -33.25
N ASN A 75 8.51 -1.20 -32.35
CA ASN A 75 7.56 -0.13 -32.66
C ASN A 75 8.06 0.78 -33.80
N PHE A 76 9.34 1.15 -33.78
CA PHE A 76 9.92 1.95 -34.87
C PHE A 76 9.87 1.24 -36.23
N ARG A 77 10.15 -0.07 -36.25
CA ARG A 77 10.07 -0.89 -37.48
C ARG A 77 8.63 -1.00 -37.98
N ASP A 78 7.67 -1.20 -37.07
CA ASP A 78 6.25 -1.27 -37.41
C ASP A 78 5.72 0.06 -37.96
N ASP A 79 6.12 1.18 -37.35
CA ASP A 79 5.79 2.52 -37.83
C ASP A 79 6.39 2.80 -39.21
N GLN A 80 7.62 2.35 -39.46
CA GLN A 80 8.24 2.43 -40.77
C GLN A 80 7.46 1.60 -41.80
N ALA A 81 7.16 0.34 -41.49
CA ALA A 81 6.38 -0.54 -42.37
C ALA A 81 4.99 0.04 -42.67
N ARG A 82 4.33 0.65 -41.67
CA ARG A 82 3.04 1.32 -41.84
C ARG A 82 3.14 2.53 -42.76
N LYS A 83 4.20 3.34 -42.65
CA LYS A 83 4.45 4.48 -43.55
C LYS A 83 4.70 4.00 -44.98
N GLU A 84 5.48 2.95 -45.18
CA GLU A 84 5.73 2.35 -46.49
C GLU A 84 4.45 1.79 -47.11
N PHE A 85 3.62 1.11 -46.32
CA PHE A 85 2.31 0.63 -46.75
C PHE A 85 1.38 1.77 -47.18
N MET A 86 1.27 2.84 -46.40
CA MET A 86 0.47 4.02 -46.75
C MET A 86 0.98 4.70 -48.04
N LYS A 87 2.30 4.75 -48.23
CA LYS A 87 2.90 5.26 -49.47
C LYS A 87 2.56 4.37 -50.67
N ALA A 88 2.62 3.05 -50.52
CA ALA A 88 2.26 2.10 -51.57
C ALA A 88 0.77 2.15 -51.91
N ASP A 89 -0.12 2.27 -50.90
CA ASP A 89 -1.56 2.45 -51.10
C ASP A 89 -1.87 3.75 -51.84
N ALA A 90 -1.21 4.85 -51.48
CA ALA A 90 -1.35 6.13 -52.19
C ALA A 90 -0.87 6.05 -53.64
N ALA A 91 0.27 5.39 -53.90
CA ALA A 91 0.78 5.16 -55.25
C ALA A 91 -0.20 4.30 -56.09
N PHE A 92 -0.68 3.20 -55.51
CA PHE A 92 -1.66 2.33 -56.16
C PHE A 92 -2.95 3.09 -56.51
N LYS A 93 -3.48 3.91 -55.59
CA LYS A 93 -4.66 4.74 -55.84
C LYS A 93 -4.42 5.75 -56.97
N ALA A 94 -3.23 6.36 -57.02
CA ALA A 94 -2.86 7.27 -58.11
C ALA A 94 -2.80 6.54 -59.46
N ASP A 95 -2.14 5.39 -59.52
CA ASP A 95 -2.05 4.57 -60.74
C ASP A 95 -3.42 4.10 -61.22
N PHE A 96 -4.27 3.66 -60.29
CA PHE A 96 -5.65 3.26 -60.58
C PHE A 96 -6.49 4.42 -61.10
N LYS A 97 -6.36 5.61 -60.50
CA LYS A 97 -7.02 6.83 -60.98
C LYS A 97 -6.59 7.17 -62.40
N ASN A 98 -5.29 7.19 -62.68
CA ASN A 98 -4.74 7.46 -64.01
C ASN A 98 -5.23 6.45 -65.06
N PHE A 99 -5.34 5.17 -64.68
CA PHE A 99 -5.87 4.12 -65.55
C PHE A 99 -7.34 4.34 -65.92
N LEU A 100 -8.17 4.80 -64.97
CA LEU A 100 -9.59 5.04 -65.19
C LEU A 100 -9.88 6.36 -65.93
N GLU A 101 -9.08 7.40 -65.73
CA GLU A 101 -9.24 8.71 -66.42
C GLU A 101 -9.18 8.57 -67.95
N GLY A 102 -8.49 7.55 -68.48
CA GLY A 102 -8.46 7.26 -69.93
C GLY A 102 -9.68 6.48 -70.46
N ARG A 103 -10.58 6.01 -69.58
CA ARG A 103 -11.69 5.10 -69.94
C ARG A 103 -13.08 5.57 -69.51
N LEU A 104 -13.17 6.37 -68.45
CA LEU A 104 -14.45 6.76 -67.84
C LEU A 104 -14.65 8.27 -67.92
N SER A 105 -15.91 8.69 -67.98
CA SER A 105 -16.26 10.11 -67.83
C SER A 105 -15.99 10.57 -66.39
N GLU A 106 -15.73 11.86 -66.21
CA GLU A 106 -15.38 12.46 -64.90
C GLU A 106 -16.46 12.21 -63.82
N VAL A 107 -17.73 12.11 -64.24
CA VAL A 107 -18.88 11.81 -63.37
C VAL A 107 -18.89 10.36 -62.90
N GLU A 108 -18.53 9.40 -63.76
CA GLU A 108 -18.41 7.99 -63.41
C GLU A 108 -17.19 7.73 -62.51
N LEU A 109 -16.10 8.48 -62.75
CA LEU A 109 -14.87 8.42 -61.95
C LEU A 109 -15.13 8.84 -60.49
N LEU A 110 -15.86 9.95 -60.28
CA LEU A 110 -16.20 10.42 -58.92
C LEU A 110 -17.06 9.42 -58.16
N ASN A 111 -18.01 8.76 -58.84
CA ASN A 111 -18.89 7.77 -58.22
C ASN A 111 -18.14 6.49 -57.78
N ILE A 112 -17.07 6.10 -58.48
CA ILE A 112 -16.29 4.90 -58.14
C ILE A 112 -15.21 5.21 -57.10
N LEU A 113 -14.54 6.37 -57.19
CA LEU A 113 -13.41 6.70 -56.32
C LEU A 113 -13.82 7.39 -55.00
N GLY A 114 -14.93 8.12 -55.01
CA GLY A 114 -15.41 8.94 -53.90
C GLY A 114 -16.91 8.83 -53.66
N GLY A 115 -17.59 7.88 -54.30
CA GLY A 115 -19.00 7.62 -54.06
C GLY A 115 -19.21 7.44 -52.56
N PRO A 116 -20.22 8.10 -51.96
CA PRO A 116 -20.49 8.00 -50.53
C PRO A 116 -20.55 6.53 -50.22
N SER A 117 -19.58 6.06 -49.45
CA SER A 117 -19.66 4.76 -48.82
C SER A 117 -20.87 4.88 -47.91
N ALA A 118 -22.03 4.53 -48.47
CA ALA A 118 -23.17 4.15 -47.71
C ALA A 118 -22.62 3.04 -46.83
N THR A 119 -22.34 3.42 -45.60
CA THR A 119 -22.51 2.59 -44.43
C THR A 119 -23.93 2.06 -44.51
N ALA A 120 -24.15 1.10 -45.43
CA ALA A 120 -25.25 0.19 -45.37
C ALA A 120 -25.05 -0.48 -44.01
N SER A 121 -25.80 0.03 -43.04
CA SER A 121 -26.14 -0.69 -41.84
C SER A 121 -26.42 -2.11 -42.26
N ALA A 122 -25.49 -3.01 -41.97
CA ALA A 122 -25.80 -4.41 -41.82
C ALA A 122 -26.77 -4.49 -40.63
N THR A 123 -28.03 -4.23 -40.93
CA THR A 123 -29.16 -4.55 -40.09
C THR A 123 -29.12 -6.07 -40.00
N ALA A 124 -28.61 -6.57 -38.88
CA ALA A 124 -28.74 -7.97 -38.52
C ALA A 124 -30.25 -8.31 -38.57
N PRO A 125 -30.68 -9.34 -39.31
CA PRO A 125 -32.07 -9.74 -39.30
C PRO A 125 -32.41 -10.26 -37.91
N SER A 126 -33.35 -9.57 -37.26
CA SER A 126 -34.07 -10.02 -36.08
C SER A 126 -34.77 -11.34 -36.39
N SER A 127 -34.10 -12.46 -36.07
CA SER A 127 -34.70 -13.79 -36.06
C SER A 127 -35.28 -14.06 -34.68
N SER A 128 -36.58 -13.82 -34.55
CA SER A 128 -37.38 -14.37 -33.46
C SER A 128 -37.56 -15.88 -33.69
N ARG A 129 -36.83 -16.73 -32.98
CA ARG A 129 -37.32 -18.08 -32.71
C ARG A 129 -36.83 -18.64 -31.38
N VAL A 130 -37.84 -18.84 -30.54
CA VAL A 130 -37.94 -19.67 -29.35
C VAL A 130 -37.14 -20.97 -29.44
N GLY A 131 -36.38 -21.29 -28.39
CA GLY A 131 -35.92 -22.66 -28.08
C GLY A 131 -34.50 -22.75 -27.49
N PRO A 132 -34.30 -23.33 -26.29
CA PRO A 132 -32.99 -23.48 -25.66
C PRO A 132 -32.34 -24.82 -26.03
N PRO A 133 -31.02 -24.85 -26.27
CA PRO A 133 -30.16 -25.85 -25.61
C PRO A 133 -28.78 -25.23 -25.27
N GLY A 134 -28.01 -25.71 -24.29
CA GLY A 134 -27.53 -27.08 -24.19
C GLY A 134 -26.12 -27.18 -24.77
N ASN A 135 -25.14 -27.11 -23.87
CA ASN A 135 -23.79 -27.67 -23.88
C ASN A 135 -23.13 -28.12 -25.22
N MET A 136 -21.99 -27.46 -25.51
CA MET A 136 -20.67 -28.01 -25.92
C MET A 136 -20.52 -28.67 -27.31
N PRO A 137 -19.28 -28.86 -27.83
CA PRO A 137 -18.03 -28.07 -27.72
C PRO A 137 -17.35 -27.82 -29.09
N SER A 138 -16.15 -27.23 -29.07
CA SER A 138 -15.03 -27.35 -30.04
C SER A 138 -14.73 -26.19 -31.01
N SER A 139 -13.63 -25.49 -30.67
CA SER A 139 -12.36 -25.43 -31.42
C SER A 139 -11.91 -24.08 -31.98
N ARG A 140 -10.73 -23.65 -31.47
CA ARG A 140 -9.61 -22.96 -32.15
C ARG A 140 -9.87 -21.51 -32.62
N SER A 141 -9.02 -20.51 -32.45
CA SER A 141 -7.71 -20.32 -31.81
C SER A 141 -7.50 -18.79 -31.76
N ALA A 142 -7.12 -18.20 -30.63
CA ALA A 142 -6.44 -16.89 -30.59
C ALA A 142 -5.79 -16.69 -29.22
N THR A 143 -4.48 -16.49 -29.28
CA THR A 143 -3.52 -16.56 -28.19
C THR A 143 -3.65 -15.37 -27.24
N SER A 144 -4.18 -15.63 -26.05
CA SER A 144 -4.10 -14.74 -24.89
C SER A 144 -2.86 -15.12 -24.09
N HIS A 145 -1.85 -14.25 -24.08
CA HIS A 145 -0.78 -14.33 -23.08
C HIS A 145 -1.24 -13.64 -21.79
N GLN A 146 -2.01 -14.40 -21.02
CA GLN A 146 -2.33 -14.13 -19.63
C GLN A 146 -1.11 -14.58 -18.79
N LEU A 147 -0.27 -13.63 -18.36
CA LEU A 147 0.82 -13.92 -17.42
C LEU A 147 0.23 -13.97 -16.00
N ASN A 148 -0.02 -15.18 -15.53
CA ASN A 148 -0.29 -15.48 -14.13
C ASN A 148 0.95 -15.14 -13.25
N PRO A 149 0.77 -14.64 -12.02
CA PRO A 149 1.84 -14.57 -11.05
C PRO A 149 2.14 -15.97 -10.51
N VAL A 150 3.33 -16.49 -10.81
CA VAL A 150 3.83 -17.74 -10.24
C VAL A 150 4.08 -17.54 -8.75
N THR A 151 3.22 -18.15 -7.94
CA THR A 151 3.49 -18.39 -6.51
C THR A 151 4.45 -19.57 -6.43
N ILE A 152 5.75 -19.32 -6.23
CA ILE A 152 6.71 -20.39 -5.93
C ILE A 152 6.63 -20.67 -4.43
N LEU A 153 5.87 -21.71 -4.09
CA LEU A 153 6.03 -22.44 -2.84
C LEU A 153 7.39 -23.20 -2.89
N PRO A 154 8.20 -23.20 -1.82
CA PRO A 154 9.36 -24.07 -1.73
C PRO A 154 8.92 -25.48 -1.33
N CYS A 155 9.20 -26.46 -2.19
CA CYS A 155 9.09 -27.89 -1.84
C CYS A 155 10.47 -28.39 -1.34
N PRO A 156 10.52 -29.17 -0.25
CA PRO A 156 11.75 -29.74 0.29
C PRO A 156 11.99 -31.19 -0.16
N ARG A 157 13.28 -31.54 -0.33
CA ARG A 157 13.94 -32.88 -0.27
C ARG A 157 14.57 -33.41 -1.58
N ASP A 158 15.87 -33.66 -1.48
CA ASP A 158 16.56 -34.97 -1.59
C ASP A 158 17.87 -34.83 -0.78
N GLN A 159 18.15 -35.53 0.35
CA GLN A 159 18.60 -36.93 0.54
C GLN A 159 19.64 -37.40 -0.52
N GLY A 160 20.85 -37.88 -0.19
CA GLY A 160 21.53 -38.15 1.08
C GLY A 160 22.92 -38.76 0.84
N ILE A 161 23.69 -38.98 1.92
CA ILE A 161 24.76 -39.98 2.18
C ILE A 161 25.02 -39.80 3.69
N ALA A 162 24.42 -40.63 4.56
CA ALA A 162 24.98 -41.85 5.15
C ALA A 162 26.07 -41.60 6.21
N GLU A 163 25.74 -41.92 7.47
CA GLU A 163 26.57 -42.45 8.58
C GLU A 163 25.78 -42.24 9.89
N SER A 164 24.98 -43.22 10.32
CA SER A 164 25.35 -44.34 11.20
C SER A 164 25.89 -43.91 12.57
N ASN A 165 25.01 -43.89 13.58
CA ASN A 165 25.14 -44.70 14.81
C ASN A 165 24.03 -44.36 15.84
N ASN A 166 23.10 -45.31 16.05
CA ASN A 166 22.81 -46.01 17.32
C ASN A 166 23.37 -45.35 18.62
N MET A 167 22.68 -45.21 19.76
CA MET A 167 21.64 -45.98 20.44
C MET A 167 21.09 -45.18 21.66
N LEU A 168 20.08 -45.77 22.31
CA LEU A 168 19.47 -45.50 23.63
C LEU A 168 18.27 -44.54 23.65
N ASN A 169 17.04 -45.02 23.52
CA ASN A 169 16.29 -45.83 24.50
C ASN A 169 16.06 -45.07 25.82
N HIS A 170 14.85 -44.54 26.01
CA HIS A 170 14.02 -44.84 27.18
C HIS A 170 12.58 -44.36 26.96
N GLN A 171 11.75 -45.35 26.64
CA GLN A 171 10.33 -45.45 26.91
C GLN A 171 10.05 -45.23 28.41
N ILE A 172 9.11 -44.34 28.78
CA ILE A 172 8.28 -44.44 30.01
C ILE A 172 7.01 -43.58 29.88
N GLN A 173 5.89 -44.30 29.80
CA GLN A 173 4.61 -44.16 30.53
C GLN A 173 3.77 -42.86 30.49
N LYS A 174 2.60 -43.05 29.85
CA LYS A 174 1.23 -42.65 30.21
C LYS A 174 1.02 -42.09 31.63
N THR A 175 0.31 -40.96 31.75
CA THR A 175 -0.97 -40.83 32.50
C THR A 175 -1.67 -39.50 32.15
N PRO A 176 -3.02 -39.46 32.10
CA PRO A 176 -3.79 -38.22 32.06
C PRO A 176 -4.23 -37.86 33.49
N ARG A 177 -4.00 -36.61 33.92
CA ARG A 177 -4.58 -36.09 35.17
C ARG A 177 -5.22 -34.72 34.98
N THR A 178 -6.51 -34.73 35.27
CA THR A 178 -7.48 -33.66 35.45
C THR A 178 -7.21 -32.77 36.67
N ARG A 179 -7.84 -31.58 36.66
CA ARG A 179 -8.08 -30.58 37.73
C ARG A 179 -6.90 -29.65 38.05
N SER A 180 -7.11 -28.37 38.38
CA SER A 180 -8.30 -27.64 38.87
C SER A 180 -8.16 -26.12 38.65
N LYS A 181 -9.28 -25.45 38.37
CA LYS A 181 -9.45 -23.99 38.49
C LYS A 181 -9.37 -23.57 39.97
N PRO A 182 -8.65 -22.50 40.33
CA PRO A 182 -8.96 -21.72 41.52
C PRO A 182 -9.85 -20.53 41.16
N THR A 183 -11.01 -20.57 41.79
CA THR A 183 -12.05 -19.56 41.86
C THR A 183 -11.66 -18.51 42.92
N LEU A 184 -12.02 -17.25 42.65
CA LEU A 184 -12.16 -16.10 43.58
C LEU A 184 -10.89 -15.42 44.14
N ALA A 185 -10.72 -14.14 43.78
CA ALA A 185 -10.71 -13.05 44.76
C ALA A 185 -11.03 -11.71 44.07
N ARG A 186 -12.31 -11.28 44.18
CA ARG A 186 -12.74 -9.89 43.97
C ARG A 186 -11.96 -9.00 44.94
N ARG A 187 -11.20 -8.03 44.43
CA ARG A 187 -10.71 -6.90 45.24
C ARG A 187 -11.71 -5.75 45.14
N PRO A 188 -12.10 -5.11 46.26
CA PRO A 188 -13.00 -3.97 46.25
C PRO A 188 -12.30 -2.73 45.69
N MET A 189 -13.00 -2.04 44.79
CA MET A 189 -12.69 -0.70 44.29
C MET A 189 -12.78 0.30 45.46
N THR A 190 -11.65 0.81 45.93
CA THR A 190 -11.63 2.00 46.78
C THR A 190 -11.48 3.25 45.91
N ARG A 191 -12.60 3.95 45.82
CA ARG A 191 -12.78 5.29 45.28
C ARG A 191 -12.01 6.28 46.17
N SER A 192 -10.93 6.87 45.69
CA SER A 192 -10.27 8.02 46.32
C SER A 192 -10.47 9.26 45.46
N ARG A 193 -11.08 10.29 46.07
CA ARG A 193 -11.42 11.59 45.48
C ARG A 193 -10.67 12.65 46.29
N ASN A 194 -9.93 13.50 45.58
CA ASN A 194 -9.55 14.90 45.88
C ASN A 194 -8.62 15.25 47.05
N ARG A 195 -7.53 15.95 46.72
CA ARG A 195 -7.01 17.26 47.23
C ARG A 195 -5.49 17.27 47.01
N SER A 196 -4.94 18.11 46.12
CA SER A 196 -4.68 19.55 46.28
C SER A 196 -3.73 19.84 47.45
N THR A 197 -2.45 20.01 47.11
CA THR A 197 -1.39 20.75 47.83
C THR A 197 -0.28 20.94 46.80
N ASP A 198 -0.15 22.11 46.19
CA ASP A 198 0.72 23.21 46.62
C ASP A 198 2.16 22.76 46.93
N SER A 199 3.07 23.10 46.03
CA SER A 199 4.52 23.10 46.23
C SER A 199 5.10 24.32 45.48
N PRO A 200 5.90 25.17 46.13
CA PRO A 200 6.41 26.40 45.55
C PRO A 200 7.69 26.17 44.74
N VAL A 201 7.74 26.90 43.63
CA VAL A 201 8.89 27.61 43.03
C VAL A 201 10.29 27.12 43.41
N GLU A 202 10.99 26.52 42.44
CA GLU A 202 12.44 26.65 42.34
C GLU A 202 12.85 26.93 40.89
N THR A 203 13.30 28.16 40.69
CA THR A 203 13.78 28.74 39.44
C THR A 203 15.17 28.19 39.11
N ARG A 204 15.36 27.56 37.94
CA ARG A 204 16.71 27.51 37.34
C ARG A 204 16.68 27.35 35.81
N ALA A 205 17.21 28.39 35.18
CA ALA A 205 17.82 28.48 33.85
C ALA A 205 16.94 28.22 32.62
N GLU A 206 16.47 29.33 32.06
CA GLU A 206 16.10 29.48 30.65
C GLU A 206 17.27 29.09 29.74
N VAL A 207 17.02 28.16 28.84
CA VAL A 207 17.78 27.98 27.60
C VAL A 207 16.89 28.53 26.48
N PRO A 208 17.27 29.59 25.76
CA PRO A 208 16.47 30.14 24.68
C PRO A 208 16.79 29.38 23.39
N SER A 209 15.94 28.44 23.01
CA SER A 209 15.78 28.03 21.60
C SER A 209 14.32 27.68 21.36
N ARG A 210 13.48 28.70 21.50
CA ARG A 210 12.07 28.68 21.12
C ARG A 210 12.03 28.87 19.60
N THR A 211 12.21 27.80 18.84
CA THR A 211 11.57 27.72 17.52
C THR A 211 10.09 27.90 17.81
N GLU A 212 9.51 28.98 17.31
CA GLU A 212 8.06 29.19 17.38
C GLU A 212 7.40 28.04 16.64
N ALA A 213 7.03 26.99 17.40
CA ALA A 213 6.31 25.86 16.87
C ALA A 213 4.99 26.42 16.34
N PHE A 214 4.88 26.53 15.02
CA PHE A 214 3.65 26.86 14.32
C PHE A 214 2.57 25.90 14.83
N LYS A 215 1.70 26.40 15.71
CA LYS A 215 0.63 25.60 16.29
C LYS A 215 -0.43 25.45 15.23
N ILE A 216 -0.40 24.32 14.53
CA ILE A 216 -1.49 23.92 13.63
C ILE A 216 -2.80 24.02 14.41
N PRO A 217 -3.79 24.80 13.93
CA PRO A 217 -5.09 24.88 14.57
C PRO A 217 -5.70 23.48 14.73
N ARG A 218 -6.20 23.17 15.93
CA ARG A 218 -6.87 21.89 16.17
C ARG A 218 -8.15 21.82 15.35
N ILE A 219 -8.10 21.10 14.24
CA ILE A 219 -9.25 20.81 13.38
C ILE A 219 -9.88 19.48 13.79
N ALA A 220 -11.08 19.53 14.37
CA ALA A 220 -11.87 18.34 14.70
C ALA A 220 -13.24 18.42 14.03
N GLN A 221 -13.72 17.30 13.50
CA GLN A 221 -15.00 17.25 12.78
C GLN A 221 -16.18 17.59 13.71
N GLY A 222 -16.14 17.10 14.95
CA GLY A 222 -17.25 17.27 15.90
C GLY A 222 -18.52 16.63 15.37
N THR A 223 -19.61 17.39 15.34
CA THR A 223 -20.92 16.97 14.81
C THR A 223 -21.12 17.33 13.34
N ASN A 224 -20.14 17.94 12.68
CA ASN A 224 -20.27 18.40 11.31
C ASN A 224 -20.22 17.24 10.31
N HIS A 225 -20.89 17.40 9.17
CA HIS A 225 -20.77 16.47 8.06
C HIS A 225 -19.34 16.53 7.48
N ILE A 226 -18.84 15.40 6.95
CA ILE A 226 -17.46 15.29 6.43
C ILE A 226 -17.13 16.37 5.38
N LYS A 227 -18.09 16.71 4.53
CA LYS A 227 -17.97 17.77 3.54
C LYS A 227 -17.70 19.14 4.18
N THR A 228 -18.52 19.55 5.15
CA THR A 228 -18.34 20.82 5.88
C THR A 228 -17.03 20.84 6.65
N TYR A 229 -16.64 19.70 7.23
CA TYR A 229 -15.36 19.58 7.91
C TYR A 229 -14.17 19.75 6.95
N TYR A 230 -14.23 19.13 5.78
CA TYR A 230 -13.23 19.31 4.73
C TYR A 230 -13.18 20.75 4.24
N ASP A 231 -14.34 21.38 3.95
CA ASP A 231 -14.40 22.77 3.48
C ASP A 231 -13.75 23.72 4.52
N ASN A 232 -14.06 23.53 5.80
CA ASN A 232 -13.44 24.31 6.89
C ASN A 232 -11.93 24.06 7.00
N ALA A 233 -11.49 22.79 6.93
CA ALA A 233 -10.08 22.45 6.97
C ALA A 233 -9.33 23.05 5.77
N ASN A 234 -9.95 23.06 4.59
CA ASN A 234 -9.38 23.63 3.38
C ASN A 234 -9.19 25.16 3.48
N GLU A 235 -10.13 25.87 4.11
CA GLU A 235 -9.95 27.30 4.40
C GLU A 235 -8.83 27.56 5.39
N VAL A 236 -8.67 26.71 6.42
CA VAL A 236 -7.52 26.78 7.34
C VAL A 236 -6.22 26.50 6.60
N PHE A 237 -6.19 25.48 5.74
CA PHE A 237 -5.02 25.11 4.95
C PHE A 237 -4.55 26.26 4.05
N LYS A 238 -5.47 26.90 3.30
CA LYS A 238 -5.15 28.07 2.46
C LYS A 238 -4.64 29.28 3.24
N GLY A 239 -5.05 29.41 4.50
CA GLY A 239 -4.61 30.49 5.39
C GLY A 239 -3.23 30.24 6.02
N LEU A 240 -2.71 29.01 5.91
CA LEU A 240 -1.38 28.65 6.40
C LEU A 240 -0.38 28.78 5.24
N ASP A 241 0.71 29.50 5.50
CA ASP A 241 1.83 29.59 4.56
C ASP A 241 2.66 28.30 4.63
N MET A 242 2.25 27.30 3.87
CA MET A 242 2.81 25.94 3.83
C MET A 242 4.12 25.90 3.02
N ASN A 243 5.15 26.60 3.49
CA ASN A 243 6.49 26.53 2.91
C ASN A 243 7.32 25.34 3.43
N ASP A 244 6.82 24.63 4.44
CA ASP A 244 7.48 23.48 5.07
C ASP A 244 6.66 22.22 4.85
N ALA A 245 7.27 21.23 4.18
CA ALA A 245 6.66 19.93 3.93
C ALA A 245 6.26 19.19 5.21
N GLN A 246 6.97 19.42 6.31
CA GLN A 246 6.65 18.78 7.59
C GLN A 246 5.33 19.32 8.17
N LEU A 247 5.05 20.61 7.98
CA LEU A 247 3.81 21.26 8.41
C LEU A 247 2.60 20.70 7.67
N GLU A 248 2.73 20.42 6.37
CA GLU A 248 1.67 19.79 5.58
C GLU A 248 1.39 18.36 6.06
N VAL A 249 2.44 17.56 6.28
CA VAL A 249 2.30 16.19 6.82
C VAL A 249 1.59 16.19 8.16
N ASP A 250 1.98 17.10 9.06
CA ASP A 250 1.36 17.22 10.37
C ASP A 250 -0.10 17.70 10.27
N PHE A 251 -0.41 18.59 9.32
CA PHE A 251 -1.77 19.06 9.06
C PHE A 251 -2.68 17.94 8.53
N VAL A 252 -2.23 17.19 7.53
CA VAL A 252 -2.93 16.03 6.97
C VAL A 252 -3.19 14.99 8.06
N SER A 253 -2.17 14.70 8.87
CA SER A 253 -2.28 13.77 10.00
C SER A 253 -3.31 14.24 11.03
N ALA A 254 -3.32 15.53 11.37
CA ALA A 254 -4.30 16.12 12.27
C ALA A 254 -5.72 16.08 11.69
N PHE A 255 -5.88 16.35 10.38
CA PHE A 255 -7.16 16.26 9.69
C PHE A 255 -7.75 14.85 9.73
N ILE A 256 -6.97 13.84 9.35
CA ILE A 256 -7.43 12.44 9.34
C ILE A 256 -7.77 11.98 10.77
N SER A 257 -6.95 12.36 11.75
CA SER A 257 -7.18 12.06 13.16
C SER A 257 -8.37 12.82 13.76
N GLY A 258 -8.76 13.94 13.17
CA GLY A 258 -9.90 14.76 13.58
C GLY A 258 -11.26 14.27 13.07
N ILE A 259 -11.30 13.25 12.20
CA ILE A 259 -12.54 12.62 11.72
C ILE A 259 -13.18 11.82 12.86
N THR A 260 -14.42 12.16 13.22
CA THR A 260 -15.14 11.55 14.36
C THR A 260 -15.56 10.11 14.06
N ASP A 261 -15.94 9.80 12.82
CA ASP A 261 -16.40 8.47 12.42
C ASP A 261 -15.24 7.59 11.95
N PRO A 262 -14.88 6.52 12.69
CA PRO A 262 -13.79 5.63 12.31
C PRO A 262 -14.05 4.90 10.98
N LYS A 263 -15.32 4.68 10.59
CA LYS A 263 -15.64 4.06 9.29
C LYS A 263 -15.26 4.98 8.14
N ILE A 264 -15.54 6.28 8.29
CA ILE A 264 -15.18 7.30 7.30
C ILE A 264 -13.66 7.44 7.21
N SER A 265 -12.99 7.55 8.37
CA SER A 265 -11.53 7.65 8.43
C SER A 265 -10.85 6.43 7.80
N ASN A 266 -11.25 5.21 8.18
CA ASN A 266 -10.69 3.97 7.61
C ASN A 266 -10.93 3.85 6.11
N ARG A 267 -12.10 4.29 5.61
CA ARG A 267 -12.40 4.27 4.17
C ARG A 267 -11.51 5.25 3.40
N LEU A 268 -11.31 6.46 3.93
CA LEU A 268 -10.37 7.43 3.36
C LEU A 268 -8.95 6.86 3.33
N VAL A 269 -8.47 6.33 4.46
CA VAL A 269 -7.13 5.74 4.57
C VAL A 269 -6.94 4.58 3.59
N SER A 270 -7.97 3.75 3.39
CA SER A 270 -7.92 2.64 2.42
C SER A 270 -7.77 3.14 0.97
N GLU A 271 -8.47 4.23 0.62
CA GLU A 271 -8.36 4.84 -0.71
C GLU A 271 -6.99 5.51 -0.92
N LEU A 272 -6.45 6.17 0.11
CA LEU A 272 -5.11 6.76 0.07
C LEU A 272 -4.02 5.69 -0.05
N GLN A 273 -4.12 4.57 0.68
CA GLN A 273 -3.19 3.44 0.54
C GLN A 273 -3.23 2.79 -0.84
N ARG A 274 -4.37 2.86 -1.53
CA ARG A 274 -4.52 2.31 -2.88
C ARG A 274 -3.87 3.22 -3.93
N ALA A 275 -3.91 4.53 -3.70
CA ALA A 275 -3.38 5.52 -4.64
C ALA A 275 -1.89 5.81 -4.42
N HIS A 276 -1.40 5.72 -3.18
CA HIS A 276 -0.04 6.12 -2.80
C HIS A 276 0.75 4.97 -2.16
N PRO A 277 2.09 4.96 -2.32
CA PRO A 277 2.94 4.02 -1.59
C PRO A 277 2.73 4.13 -0.08
N SER A 278 2.45 3.00 0.55
CA SER A 278 2.27 2.93 2.00
C SER A 278 3.33 2.05 2.65
N ARG A 279 3.74 2.41 3.86
CA ARG A 279 4.70 1.64 4.67
C ARG A 279 4.05 1.24 5.98
N THR A 280 4.04 -0.06 6.27
CA THR A 280 3.61 -0.58 7.57
C THR A 280 4.80 -0.62 8.52
N LYS A 281 4.74 0.14 9.62
CA LYS A 281 5.73 0.11 10.70
C LYS A 281 5.61 -1.20 11.51
N LYS A 282 6.68 -1.56 12.21
CA LYS A 282 6.72 -2.74 13.11
C LYS A 282 5.62 -2.71 14.19
N ASP A 283 5.16 -1.51 14.55
CA ASP A 283 4.10 -1.28 15.53
C ASP A 283 2.69 -1.48 14.96
N GLY A 284 2.55 -1.87 13.69
CA GLY A 284 1.27 -2.01 12.99
C GLY A 284 0.65 -0.69 12.53
N ARG A 285 1.31 0.45 12.75
CA ARG A 285 0.90 1.75 12.20
C ARG A 285 1.20 1.82 10.71
N ILE A 286 0.29 2.38 9.94
CA ILE A 286 0.44 2.55 8.49
C ILE A 286 0.78 4.00 8.21
N GLU A 287 1.89 4.22 7.52
CA GLU A 287 2.30 5.53 7.02
C GLU A 287 1.98 5.62 5.53
N VAL A 288 1.25 6.64 5.16
CA VAL A 288 0.91 6.95 3.77
C VAL A 288 1.51 8.31 3.48
N LEU A 289 2.37 8.40 2.46
CA LEU A 289 2.92 9.66 1.97
C LEU A 289 1.90 10.24 0.98
N CYS A 290 1.18 11.26 1.41
CA CYS A 290 0.17 11.94 0.59
C CYS A 290 0.14 13.43 0.92
N ASP A 291 -0.12 14.24 -0.10
CA ASP A 291 -0.24 15.69 0.00
C ASP A 291 -1.70 16.08 0.28
N TRP A 292 -1.98 17.34 0.61
CA TRP A 292 -3.36 17.78 0.90
C TRP A 292 -4.31 17.59 -0.30
N ASP A 293 -3.80 17.75 -1.52
CA ASP A 293 -4.56 17.52 -2.74
C ASP A 293 -5.00 16.05 -2.89
N ASP A 294 -4.15 15.12 -2.47
CA ASP A 294 -4.44 13.68 -2.49
C ASP A 294 -5.56 13.31 -1.52
N VAL A 295 -5.63 13.97 -0.36
CA VAL A 295 -6.74 13.80 0.60
C VAL A 295 -8.08 14.13 -0.07
N THR A 296 -8.10 15.18 -0.88
CA THR A 296 -9.29 15.60 -1.63
C THR A 296 -9.71 14.57 -2.67
N GLU A 297 -8.75 13.98 -3.38
CA GLU A 297 -9.02 12.91 -4.33
C GLU A 297 -9.47 11.61 -3.63
N GLY A 298 -8.82 11.25 -2.53
CA GLY A 298 -9.17 10.11 -1.68
C GLY A 298 -10.60 10.22 -1.15
N LEU A 299 -11.02 11.39 -0.68
CA LEU A 299 -12.39 11.65 -0.24
C LEU A 299 -13.41 11.52 -1.39
N ARG A 300 -13.06 11.92 -2.61
CA ARG A 300 -13.89 11.74 -3.81
C ARG A 300 -14.01 10.25 -4.18
N LYS A 301 -12.90 9.51 -4.20
CA LYS A 301 -12.88 8.06 -4.48
C LYS A 301 -13.65 7.26 -3.44
N ALA A 302 -13.59 7.68 -2.18
CA ALA A 302 -14.37 7.12 -1.09
C ALA A 302 -15.88 7.45 -1.17
N GLY A 303 -16.32 8.30 -2.12
CA GLY A 303 -17.71 8.75 -2.24
C GLY A 303 -18.17 9.61 -1.06
N LEU A 304 -17.24 10.18 -0.29
CA LEU A 304 -17.50 11.04 0.87
C LEU A 304 -17.67 12.50 0.45
N LEU A 305 -16.98 12.89 -0.61
CA LEU A 305 -17.26 14.10 -1.37
C LEU A 305 -17.99 13.70 -2.65
N SER A 306 -19.15 14.29 -2.88
CA SER A 306 -19.80 14.19 -4.17
C SER A 306 -18.82 14.68 -5.22
N LEU A 307 -18.52 13.86 -6.25
CA LEU A 307 -17.99 14.41 -7.49
C LEU A 307 -18.94 15.54 -7.85
N ARG A 308 -18.42 16.77 -7.96
CA ARG A 308 -19.18 17.88 -8.53
C ARG A 308 -19.61 17.39 -9.91
N LYS A 309 -20.81 16.80 -9.99
CA LYS A 309 -21.47 16.49 -11.24
C LYS A 309 -21.77 17.85 -11.84
N GLU A 310 -20.80 18.38 -12.55
CA GLU A 310 -20.99 19.43 -13.52
C GLU A 310 -21.68 18.78 -14.73
N ILE A 311 -22.91 18.30 -14.50
CA ILE A 311 -23.75 17.70 -15.52
C ILE A 311 -25.18 18.17 -15.26
N SER A 312 -25.59 19.09 -16.12
CA SER A 312 -26.95 19.23 -16.62
C SER A 312 -28.07 19.41 -15.60
N ARG A 313 -28.24 20.64 -15.12
CA ARG A 313 -29.59 21.24 -15.04
C ARG A 313 -30.09 21.58 -16.45
N ARG A 314 -30.14 20.60 -17.36
CA ARG A 314 -30.89 20.70 -18.62
C ARG A 314 -32.02 19.68 -18.56
N LYS A 315 -33.23 20.24 -18.45
CA LYS A 315 -34.50 19.71 -18.93
C LYS A 315 -35.01 18.42 -18.27
N HIS A 316 -35.66 18.59 -17.11
CA HIS A 316 -36.93 17.92 -16.81
C HIS A 316 -37.76 18.85 -15.91
N ARG A 317 -38.22 19.98 -16.48
CA ARG A 317 -39.59 20.45 -16.21
C ARG A 317 -40.40 19.81 -17.33
N ILE A 318 -40.93 18.61 -17.06
CA ILE A 318 -42.35 18.43 -16.80
C ILE A 318 -43.13 19.14 -17.90
N LEU A 319 -43.41 18.36 -18.95
CA LEU A 319 -44.57 18.57 -19.81
C LEU A 319 -45.78 18.47 -18.88
N GLY A 320 -46.34 19.61 -18.50
CA GLY A 320 -47.57 19.74 -17.74
C GLY A 320 -48.48 20.67 -18.51
N ASP A 321 -49.61 20.12 -18.93
CA ASP A 321 -50.82 20.74 -19.49
C ASP A 321 -50.71 21.69 -20.69
N LEU A 322 -51.10 21.16 -21.85
CA LEU A 322 -51.70 21.89 -22.96
C LEU A 322 -53.16 21.47 -23.15
N SER A 323 -53.92 21.40 -22.05
CA SER A 323 -55.34 21.02 -22.07
C SER A 323 -56.27 22.12 -21.61
N ASP A 324 -55.88 23.40 -21.77
CA ASP A 324 -56.77 24.50 -21.42
C ASP A 324 -56.48 25.79 -22.21
N LEU A 325 -56.72 25.76 -23.52
CA LEU A 325 -57.08 26.95 -24.29
C LEU A 325 -57.97 26.51 -25.47
N GLY A 326 -59.26 26.36 -25.17
CA GLY A 326 -60.29 26.60 -26.16
C GLY A 326 -60.69 28.06 -26.08
N PHE A 327 -60.19 28.88 -27.01
CA PHE A 327 -60.78 30.12 -27.54
C PHE A 327 -60.04 30.48 -28.84
#